data_AF-A0AAU2DPL1-F1
#
_entry.id   AF-A0AAU2DPL1-F1
#
_cell.length_a   1.000
_cell.length_b   1.000
_cell.length_c   1.000
_cell.angle_alpha   90.00
_cell.angle_beta   90.00
_cell.angle_gamma   90.00
#
_symmetry.space_group_name_H-M   'P 1'
#
loop_
_entity.id
_entity.type
_entity.pdbx_description
1 polymer ?
#
loop_
_entity_poly.entity_id
_entity_poly.type
_entity_poly.pdbx_seq_one_letter_code
_entity_poly.pdbx_strand_id
1 'polypeptide(L)'
;MAPNPAPNGPQDTPPGTPGGPATGTAVTPEGTVTVQEPPKPQPTGQEARFTAADLERVRQEEKDKLYSRLNKVDERSTALEAELTRLREERETREAEETARQKAEEDAAKAKSESEMSAKKLLEERSSEWEKRFAQIEKEREQERAALAKESEYNKLRAYIQERAGAERANIAPELVDLIAGNTPEEVDASIQMLKDKTSQIFQSVQAAQETARSQMRGVAATGYTGNGPTDGEGGSRQLSAEDIKNMPMAEFAKYRSQLLGAAAKQSNNRGIFD
;
A
#
# COMPACT_ATOMS: atom_id res chain seq x y z
N MET A 1 -33.82 -14.46 -28.18
CA MET A 1 -34.20 -13.15 -28.77
C MET A 1 -32.95 -12.30 -28.71
N ALA A 2 -32.08 -12.38 -29.70
CA ALA A 2 -32.19 -11.78 -31.04
C ALA A 2 -32.14 -10.24 -31.02
N PRO A 3 -31.41 -9.63 -31.97
CA PRO A 3 -30.73 -8.33 -31.83
C PRO A 3 -31.36 -7.23 -32.71
N ASN A 4 -30.65 -6.10 -32.87
CA ASN A 4 -30.77 -5.07 -33.92
C ASN A 4 -31.79 -3.93 -33.64
N PRO A 5 -31.75 -2.76 -34.34
CA PRO A 5 -30.80 -2.33 -35.39
C PRO A 5 -30.34 -0.84 -35.32
N ALA A 6 -29.29 -0.51 -36.09
CA ALA A 6 -29.08 0.83 -36.66
C ALA A 6 -30.12 1.08 -37.79
N PRO A 7 -30.58 2.31 -38.04
CA PRO A 7 -30.04 3.06 -39.19
C PRO A 7 -30.14 4.60 -39.06
N ASN A 8 -29.35 5.35 -39.85
CA ASN A 8 -29.82 6.48 -40.68
C ASN A 8 -28.64 7.27 -41.27
N GLY A 9 -28.53 7.26 -42.60
CA GLY A 9 -28.00 8.39 -43.36
C GLY A 9 -29.07 9.48 -43.52
N PRO A 10 -28.71 10.66 -44.06
CA PRO A 10 -29.30 11.04 -45.35
C PRO A 10 -28.34 11.75 -46.32
N GLN A 11 -28.88 11.91 -47.53
CA GLN A 11 -28.31 12.30 -48.82
C GLN A 11 -28.11 13.82 -49.06
N ASP A 12 -27.32 14.10 -50.11
CA ASP A 12 -27.43 15.14 -51.15
C ASP A 12 -27.44 16.64 -50.80
N THR A 13 -26.56 17.40 -51.47
CA THR A 13 -26.97 18.43 -52.47
C THR A 13 -25.76 19.01 -53.24
N PRO A 14 -25.93 19.38 -54.54
CA PRO A 14 -24.90 19.98 -55.41
C PRO A 14 -25.00 21.52 -55.46
N PRO A 15 -23.95 22.26 -55.91
CA PRO A 15 -24.08 23.66 -56.27
C PRO A 15 -24.29 23.85 -57.79
N GLY A 16 -25.29 24.67 -58.12
CA GLY A 16 -25.75 24.94 -59.48
C GLY A 16 -25.10 26.10 -60.22
N THR A 17 -25.54 26.18 -61.48
CA THR A 17 -25.35 27.21 -62.52
C THR A 17 -25.94 28.58 -62.15
N PRO A 18 -25.45 29.68 -62.74
CA PRO A 18 -26.30 30.51 -63.62
C PRO A 18 -25.51 30.99 -64.87
N GLY A 19 -26.03 31.33 -66.03
CA GLY A 19 -27.36 31.54 -66.61
C GLY A 19 -27.13 32.03 -68.07
N GLY A 20 -28.08 31.78 -68.97
CA GLY A 20 -28.01 32.14 -70.41
C GLY A 20 -28.14 33.66 -70.70
N PRO A 21 -28.40 34.10 -71.96
CA PRO A 21 -29.45 33.53 -72.81
C PRO A 21 -29.07 33.31 -74.29
N ALA A 22 -29.82 32.41 -74.93
CA ALA A 22 -29.95 32.31 -76.37
C ALA A 22 -30.93 33.39 -76.90
N THR A 23 -30.63 33.96 -78.06
CA THR A 23 -31.64 34.56 -78.93
C THR A 23 -31.23 34.28 -80.37
N GLY A 24 -32.04 33.49 -81.06
CA GLY A 24 -31.84 33.15 -82.46
C GLY A 24 -32.22 34.32 -83.36
N THR A 25 -31.57 34.41 -84.52
CA THR A 25 -32.16 35.00 -85.71
C THR A 25 -31.51 34.36 -86.93
N ALA A 26 -32.33 33.68 -87.74
CA ALA A 26 -32.00 33.22 -89.07
C ALA A 26 -31.76 34.42 -89.99
N VAL A 27 -30.70 34.39 -90.81
CA VAL A 27 -30.66 34.97 -92.17
C VAL A 27 -29.53 34.26 -92.93
N THR A 28 -29.88 33.41 -93.89
CA THR A 28 -29.13 33.22 -95.15
C THR A 28 -29.45 34.43 -96.04
N PRO A 29 -28.51 34.93 -96.87
CA PRO A 29 -28.49 34.38 -98.22
C PRO A 29 -27.10 34.35 -98.91
N GLU A 30 -27.08 33.49 -99.93
CA GLU A 30 -26.43 33.69 -101.23
C GLU A 30 -24.90 33.86 -101.30
N GLY A 31 -24.27 32.77 -101.71
CA GLY A 31 -22.93 32.74 -102.30
C GLY A 31 -22.85 31.56 -103.29
N THR A 32 -23.38 31.79 -104.47
CA THR A 32 -23.36 30.91 -105.66
C THR A 32 -21.97 30.33 -105.93
N VAL A 33 -21.83 29.01 -105.87
CA VAL A 33 -20.76 28.28 -106.59
C VAL A 33 -21.39 27.09 -107.31
N THR A 34 -21.66 27.35 -108.58
CA THR A 34 -21.74 26.49 -109.76
C THR A 34 -21.98 24.98 -109.56
N VAL A 35 -23.21 24.56 -109.87
CA VAL A 35 -23.55 23.18 -110.24
C VAL A 35 -22.96 22.89 -111.63
N GLN A 36 -22.20 21.81 -111.74
CA GLN A 36 -21.90 21.17 -113.03
C GLN A 36 -22.47 19.75 -112.99
N GLU A 37 -23.52 19.52 -113.77
CA GLU A 37 -24.15 18.21 -114.02
C GLU A 37 -23.48 17.54 -115.26
N PRO A 38 -23.75 16.25 -115.56
CA PRO A 38 -22.90 15.11 -115.24
C PRO A 38 -22.31 14.45 -116.51
N PRO A 39 -21.42 13.45 -116.39
CA PRO A 39 -21.38 12.36 -117.36
C PRO A 39 -21.94 11.06 -116.76
N LYS A 40 -22.96 10.52 -117.43
CA LYS A 40 -23.51 9.18 -117.22
C LYS A 40 -22.43 8.10 -117.49
N PRO A 41 -22.63 6.89 -116.95
CA PRO A 41 -21.57 5.96 -116.56
C PRO A 41 -20.97 5.24 -117.76
N GLN A 42 -19.65 5.08 -117.74
CA GLN A 42 -18.96 4.12 -118.59
C GLN A 42 -18.34 3.01 -117.74
N PRO A 43 -18.60 1.74 -118.08
CA PRO A 43 -18.21 0.59 -117.30
C PRO A 43 -16.74 0.28 -117.62
N THR A 44 -15.85 0.63 -116.71
CA THR A 44 -14.47 0.14 -116.75
C THR A 44 -14.14 -0.41 -115.39
N GLY A 45 -14.32 -1.72 -115.28
CA GLY A 45 -13.96 -2.49 -114.11
C GLY A 45 -12.54 -2.20 -113.70
N GLN A 46 -12.39 -1.82 -112.45
CA GLN A 46 -11.62 -2.58 -111.48
C GLN A 46 -12.27 -2.21 -110.16
N GLU A 47 -13.01 -3.17 -109.60
CA GLU A 47 -13.20 -3.19 -108.15
C GLU A 47 -11.84 -2.84 -107.54
N ALA A 48 -11.76 -1.81 -106.69
CA ALA A 48 -10.54 -1.51 -105.95
C ALA A 48 -10.30 -2.67 -104.98
N ARG A 49 -9.86 -3.81 -105.52
CA ARG A 49 -9.54 -5.01 -104.80
C ARG A 49 -8.15 -4.77 -104.23
N PHE A 50 -8.09 -4.62 -102.91
CA PHE A 50 -6.83 -4.60 -102.19
C PHE A 50 -5.95 -5.76 -102.67
N THR A 51 -4.74 -5.45 -103.12
CA THR A 51 -3.78 -6.49 -103.52
C THR A 51 -3.28 -7.22 -102.27
N ALA A 52 -2.78 -8.45 -102.43
CA ALA A 52 -2.21 -9.20 -101.30
C ALA A 52 -1.05 -8.44 -100.62
N ALA A 53 -0.29 -7.64 -101.37
CA ALA A 53 0.79 -6.82 -100.85
C ALA A 53 0.30 -5.63 -100.01
N ASP A 54 -0.82 -5.00 -100.39
CA ASP A 54 -1.41 -3.90 -99.62
C ASP A 54 -1.97 -4.39 -98.28
N LEU A 55 -2.60 -5.56 -98.26
CA LEU A 55 -3.08 -6.18 -97.02
C LEU A 55 -1.93 -6.53 -96.08
N GLU A 56 -0.79 -7.00 -96.61
CA GLU A 56 0.37 -7.32 -95.78
C GLU A 56 1.02 -6.08 -95.16
N ARG A 57 1.10 -4.98 -95.92
CA ARG A 57 1.59 -3.69 -95.41
C ARG A 57 0.69 -3.15 -94.30
N VAL A 58 -0.63 -3.17 -94.48
CA VAL A 58 -1.59 -2.76 -93.43
C VAL A 58 -1.45 -3.64 -92.18
N ARG A 59 -1.29 -4.96 -92.35
CA ARG A 59 -1.04 -5.88 -91.21
C ARG A 59 0.25 -5.57 -90.47
N GLN A 60 1.32 -5.21 -91.18
CA GLN A 60 2.58 -4.81 -90.55
C GLN A 60 2.43 -3.51 -89.75
N GLU A 61 1.81 -2.48 -90.34
CA GLU A 61 1.54 -1.21 -89.64
C GLU A 61 0.62 -1.38 -88.42
N GLU A 62 -0.38 -2.26 -88.51
CA GLU A 62 -1.24 -2.60 -87.37
C GLU A 62 -0.48 -3.36 -86.28
N LYS A 63 0.36 -4.34 -86.65
CA LYS A 63 1.22 -5.06 -85.71
C LYS A 63 2.17 -4.10 -84.98
N ASP A 64 2.88 -3.25 -85.70
CA ASP A 64 3.83 -2.31 -85.10
C ASP A 64 3.14 -1.36 -84.11
N LYS A 65 1.95 -0.86 -84.46
CA LYS A 65 1.13 -0.04 -83.56
C LYS A 65 0.63 -0.83 -82.34
N LEU A 66 0.21 -2.08 -82.53
CA LEU A 66 -0.30 -2.93 -81.44
C LEU A 66 0.81 -3.36 -80.48
N TYR A 67 1.96 -3.81 -80.99
CA TYR A 67 3.12 -4.16 -80.17
C TYR A 67 3.67 -2.94 -79.43
N SER A 68 3.73 -1.76 -80.07
CA SER A 68 4.11 -0.53 -79.37
C SER A 68 3.16 -0.18 -78.22
N ARG A 69 1.84 -0.41 -78.41
CA ARG A 69 0.86 -0.22 -77.33
C ARG A 69 0.98 -1.29 -76.24
N LEU A 70 1.19 -2.55 -76.61
CA LEU A 70 1.37 -3.66 -75.67
C LEU A 70 2.60 -3.43 -74.79
N ASN A 71 3.75 -3.10 -75.39
CA ASN A 71 4.98 -2.78 -74.65
C ASN A 71 4.76 -1.63 -73.65
N LYS A 72 4.04 -0.58 -74.04
CA LYS A 72 3.70 0.53 -73.12
C LYS A 72 2.77 0.12 -71.99
N VAL A 73 1.88 -0.85 -72.22
CA VAL A 73 1.00 -1.39 -71.17
C VAL A 73 1.81 -2.27 -70.22
N ASP A 74 2.72 -3.10 -70.73
CA ASP A 74 3.60 -3.94 -69.92
C ASP A 74 4.55 -3.09 -69.07
N GLU A 75 5.14 -2.02 -69.63
CA GLU A 75 5.94 -1.04 -68.89
C GLU A 75 5.13 -0.36 -67.77
N ARG A 76 3.85 -0.05 -68.02
CA ARG A 76 2.95 0.51 -66.99
C ARG A 76 2.57 -0.52 -65.94
N SER A 77 2.31 -1.78 -66.32
CA SER A 77 1.98 -2.86 -65.38
C SER A 77 3.16 -3.12 -64.44
N THR A 78 4.36 -3.26 -64.99
CA THR A 78 5.58 -3.46 -64.21
C THR A 78 5.89 -2.29 -63.29
N ALA A 79 5.68 -1.04 -63.73
CA ALA A 79 5.81 0.15 -62.89
C ALA A 79 4.79 0.17 -61.74
N LEU A 80 3.52 -0.15 -62.02
CA LEU A 80 2.46 -0.22 -61.00
C LEU A 80 2.69 -1.35 -60.00
N GLU A 81 3.16 -2.51 -60.45
CA GLU A 81 3.51 -3.63 -59.57
C GLU A 81 4.65 -3.24 -58.62
N ALA A 82 5.69 -2.57 -59.12
CA ALA A 82 6.80 -2.07 -58.30
C ALA A 82 6.36 -1.00 -57.28
N GLU A 83 5.40 -0.14 -57.66
CA GLU A 83 4.82 0.84 -56.72
C GLU A 83 3.98 0.14 -55.64
N LEU A 84 3.19 -0.88 -56.01
CA LEU A 84 2.40 -1.65 -55.06
C LEU A 84 3.26 -2.46 -54.09
N THR A 85 4.37 -3.06 -54.54
CA THR A 85 5.30 -3.74 -53.63
C THR A 85 5.92 -2.76 -52.65
N ARG A 86 6.40 -1.60 -53.13
CA ARG A 86 6.95 -0.55 -52.27
C ARG A 86 5.92 -0.05 -51.25
N LEU A 87 4.68 0.21 -51.66
CA LEU A 87 3.62 0.65 -50.75
C LEU A 87 3.25 -0.41 -49.71
N ARG A 88 3.32 -1.70 -50.06
CA ARG A 88 3.11 -2.79 -49.10
C ARG A 88 4.24 -2.87 -48.08
N GLU A 89 5.49 -2.80 -48.53
CA GLU A 89 6.66 -2.79 -47.65
C GLU A 89 6.65 -1.56 -46.71
N GLU A 90 6.29 -0.38 -47.22
CA GLU A 90 6.16 0.84 -46.41
C GLU A 90 5.04 0.74 -45.36
N ARG A 91 3.92 0.09 -45.70
CA ARG A 91 2.85 -0.16 -44.72
C ARG A 91 3.25 -1.19 -43.69
N GLU A 92 3.86 -2.30 -44.10
CA GLU A 92 4.30 -3.35 -43.19
C GLU A 92 5.35 -2.82 -42.21
N THR A 93 6.30 -2.01 -42.68
CA THR A 93 7.29 -1.36 -41.82
C THR A 93 6.66 -0.37 -40.85
N ARG A 94 5.73 0.48 -41.30
CA ARG A 94 4.98 1.39 -40.40
C ARG A 94 4.16 0.63 -39.35
N GLU A 95 3.43 -0.40 -39.75
CA GLU A 95 2.65 -1.23 -38.82
C GLU A 95 3.56 -1.97 -37.84
N ALA A 96 4.72 -2.47 -38.29
CA ALA A 96 5.72 -3.10 -37.43
C ALA A 96 6.32 -2.08 -36.43
N GLU A 97 6.63 -0.86 -36.86
CA GLU A 97 7.14 0.20 -35.99
C GLU A 97 6.09 0.67 -34.98
N GLU A 98 4.84 0.85 -35.40
CA GLU A 98 3.74 1.24 -34.51
C GLU A 98 3.45 0.15 -33.49
N THR A 99 3.39 -1.12 -33.90
CA THR A 99 3.19 -2.24 -32.97
C THR A 99 4.37 -2.43 -32.03
N ALA A 100 5.60 -2.23 -32.49
CA ALA A 100 6.79 -2.23 -31.63
C ALA A 100 6.76 -1.10 -30.61
N ARG A 101 6.34 0.11 -31.03
CA ARG A 101 6.20 1.27 -30.15
C ARG A 101 5.09 1.07 -29.11
N GLN A 102 3.94 0.55 -29.52
CA GLN A 102 2.83 0.23 -28.60
C GLN A 102 3.26 -0.81 -27.57
N LYS A 103 3.92 -1.90 -28.00
CA LYS A 103 4.47 -2.91 -27.07
C LYS A 103 5.48 -2.31 -26.10
N ALA A 104 6.41 -1.49 -26.59
CA ALA A 104 7.40 -0.84 -25.74
C ALA A 104 6.75 0.11 -24.71
N GLU A 105 5.70 0.83 -25.11
CA GLU A 105 4.95 1.70 -24.20
C GLU A 105 4.14 0.91 -23.16
N GLU A 106 3.49 -0.18 -23.57
CA GLU A 106 2.80 -1.09 -22.64
C GLU A 106 3.76 -1.73 -21.64
N ASP A 107 4.92 -2.22 -22.10
CA ASP A 107 5.90 -2.85 -21.23
C ASP A 107 6.54 -1.83 -20.29
N ALA A 108 6.80 -0.60 -20.76
CA ALA A 108 7.23 0.49 -19.90
C ALA A 108 6.16 0.89 -18.87
N ALA A 109 4.88 0.90 -19.24
CA ALA A 109 3.78 1.17 -18.32
C ALA A 109 3.63 0.06 -17.26
N LYS A 110 3.75 -1.21 -17.66
CA LYS A 110 3.76 -2.36 -16.73
C LYS A 110 4.93 -2.28 -15.77
N ALA A 111 6.15 -2.05 -16.27
CA ALA A 111 7.34 -1.90 -15.44
C ALA A 111 7.21 -0.75 -14.42
N LYS A 112 6.66 0.39 -14.84
CA LYS A 112 6.34 1.50 -13.93
C LYS A 112 5.34 1.08 -12.87
N SER A 113 4.23 0.47 -13.25
CA SER A 113 3.22 -0.03 -12.31
C SER A 113 3.80 -1.03 -11.31
N GLU A 114 4.64 -1.97 -11.74
CA GLU A 114 5.30 -2.95 -10.87
C GLU A 114 6.27 -2.27 -9.89
N SER A 115 7.05 -1.29 -10.36
CA SER A 115 7.94 -0.51 -9.51
C SER A 115 7.18 0.35 -8.49
N GLU A 116 6.05 0.94 -8.88
CA GLU A 116 5.20 1.71 -7.96
C GLU A 116 4.53 0.82 -6.92
N MET A 117 4.03 -0.36 -7.33
CA MET A 117 3.41 -1.31 -6.39
C MET A 117 4.43 -1.85 -5.40
N SER A 118 5.65 -2.16 -5.85
CA SER A 118 6.73 -2.59 -4.95
C SER A 118 7.18 -1.47 -4.00
N ALA A 119 7.28 -0.22 -4.47
CA ALA A 119 7.58 0.94 -3.62
C ALA A 119 6.48 1.19 -2.57
N LYS A 120 5.21 1.10 -2.94
CA LYS A 120 4.07 1.21 -2.01
C LYS A 120 4.12 0.12 -0.95
N LYS A 121 4.42 -1.13 -1.34
CA LYS A 121 4.54 -2.24 -0.40
C LYS A 121 5.67 -2.02 0.61
N LEU A 122 6.84 -1.56 0.17
CA LEU A 122 7.95 -1.22 1.06
C LEU A 122 7.59 -0.09 2.03
N LEU A 123 6.83 0.90 1.57
CA LEU A 123 6.34 1.99 2.43
C LEU A 123 5.35 1.46 3.48
N GLU A 124 4.44 0.60 3.07
CA GLU A 124 3.46 -0.03 3.97
C GLU A 124 4.13 -0.91 5.02
N GLU A 125 5.06 -1.79 4.62
CA GLU A 125 5.86 -2.60 5.53
C GLU A 125 6.59 -1.72 6.55
N ARG A 126 7.28 -0.67 6.07
CA ARG A 126 7.96 0.29 6.95
C ARG A 126 6.98 0.97 7.90
N SER A 127 5.85 1.48 7.41
CA SER A 127 4.84 2.13 8.25
C SER A 127 4.29 1.20 9.34
N SER A 128 4.03 -0.07 9.02
CA SER A 128 3.59 -1.09 9.97
C SER A 128 4.66 -1.37 11.03
N GLU A 129 5.94 -1.42 10.66
CA GLU A 129 7.04 -1.55 11.63
C GLU A 129 7.12 -0.34 12.56
N TRP A 130 6.97 0.87 12.03
CA TRP A 130 6.96 2.08 12.85
C TRP A 130 5.77 2.11 13.80
N GLU A 131 4.57 1.73 13.35
CA GLU A 131 3.38 1.65 14.17
C GLU A 131 3.54 0.61 15.30
N LYS A 132 4.10 -0.57 14.99
CA LYS A 132 4.43 -1.58 16.01
C LYS A 132 5.45 -1.07 17.03
N ARG A 133 6.52 -0.43 16.57
CA ARG A 133 7.53 0.18 17.46
C ARG A 133 6.93 1.28 18.32
N PHE A 134 6.06 2.11 17.75
CA PHE A 134 5.39 3.18 18.46
C PHE A 134 4.46 2.64 19.54
N ALA A 135 3.61 1.66 19.21
CA ALA A 135 2.73 0.98 20.16
C ALA A 135 3.53 0.31 21.30
N GLN A 136 4.68 -0.28 21.00
CA GLN A 136 5.57 -0.84 22.02
C GLN A 136 6.12 0.26 22.94
N ILE A 137 6.60 1.38 22.39
CA ILE A 137 7.11 2.51 23.17
C ILE A 137 6.01 3.11 24.07
N GLU A 138 4.79 3.25 23.56
CA GLU A 138 3.66 3.74 24.36
C GLU A 138 3.34 2.81 25.53
N LYS A 139 3.28 1.49 25.27
CA LYS A 139 3.07 0.48 26.32
C LYS A 139 4.15 0.53 27.39
N GLU A 140 5.42 0.62 26.97
CA GLU A 140 6.56 0.72 27.90
C GLU A 140 6.48 2.02 28.73
N ARG A 141 6.15 3.17 28.12
CA ARG A 141 5.96 4.43 28.84
C ARG A 141 4.78 4.40 29.81
N GLU A 142 3.70 3.70 29.47
CA GLU A 142 2.57 3.56 30.39
C GLU A 142 2.94 2.68 31.59
N GLN A 143 3.66 1.58 31.35
CA GLN A 143 4.20 0.74 32.42
C GLN A 143 5.15 1.52 33.33
N GLU A 144 6.06 2.31 32.77
CA GLU A 144 6.98 3.17 33.51
C GLU A 144 6.22 4.20 34.36
N ARG A 145 5.23 4.89 33.78
CA ARG A 145 4.41 5.87 34.51
C ARG A 145 3.62 5.22 35.65
N ALA A 146 3.02 4.05 35.41
CA ALA A 146 2.31 3.29 36.43
C ALA A 146 3.24 2.85 37.57
N ALA A 147 4.44 2.34 37.24
CA ALA A 147 5.42 1.93 38.22
C ALA A 147 5.94 3.11 39.06
N LEU A 148 6.22 4.26 38.44
CA LEU A 148 6.64 5.47 39.16
C LEU A 148 5.53 6.03 40.06
N ALA A 149 4.29 6.01 39.61
CA ALA A 149 3.15 6.41 40.44
C ALA A 149 3.04 5.52 41.68
N LYS A 150 3.11 4.20 41.51
CA LYS A 150 3.12 3.23 42.61
C LYS A 150 4.30 3.37 43.54
N GLU A 151 5.49 3.63 43.00
CA GLU A 151 6.68 3.90 43.79
C GLU A 151 6.49 5.15 44.67
N SER A 152 5.83 6.19 44.14
CA SER A 152 5.51 7.39 44.93
C SER A 152 4.53 7.08 46.07
N GLU A 153 3.52 6.24 45.83
CA GLU A 153 2.55 5.78 46.84
C GLU A 153 3.24 4.94 47.92
N TYR A 154 4.07 3.98 47.51
CA TYR A 154 4.84 3.13 48.39
C TYR A 154 5.75 3.95 49.31
N ASN A 155 6.47 4.92 48.75
CA ASN A 155 7.39 5.77 49.53
C ASN A 155 6.62 6.67 50.50
N LYS A 156 5.46 7.21 50.12
CA LYS A 156 4.58 7.97 51.02
C LYS A 156 4.10 7.10 52.18
N LEU A 157 3.64 5.88 51.90
CA LEU A 157 3.19 4.94 52.92
C LEU A 157 4.33 4.55 53.87
N ARG A 158 5.52 4.29 53.34
CA ARG A 158 6.69 3.95 54.15
C ARG A 158 7.10 5.12 55.06
N ALA A 159 7.09 6.35 54.55
CA ALA A 159 7.35 7.53 55.34
C ALA A 159 6.30 7.70 56.46
N TYR A 160 5.02 7.48 56.13
CA TYR A 160 3.94 7.50 57.11
C TYR A 160 4.13 6.46 58.22
N ILE A 161 4.45 5.21 57.85
CA ILE A 161 4.75 4.15 58.83
C ILE A 161 5.90 4.55 59.74
N GLN A 162 7.01 5.08 59.19
CA GLN A 162 8.16 5.51 59.98
C GLN A 162 7.84 6.66 60.94
N GLU A 163 7.09 7.65 60.47
CA GLU A 163 6.65 8.78 61.29
C GLU A 163 5.76 8.31 62.45
N ARG A 164 4.73 7.51 62.15
CA ARG A 164 3.77 6.99 63.14
C ARG A 164 4.43 6.02 64.12
N ALA A 165 5.27 5.11 63.62
CA ALA A 165 6.04 4.20 64.47
C ALA A 165 7.01 4.94 65.38
N GLY A 166 7.62 6.04 64.91
CA GLY A 166 8.47 6.91 65.72
C GLY A 166 7.69 7.64 66.81
N ALA A 167 6.53 8.21 66.48
CA ALA A 167 5.66 8.92 67.42
C ALA A 167 5.09 7.99 68.51
N GLU A 168 4.74 6.76 68.15
CA GLU A 168 4.12 5.78 69.06
C GLU A 168 5.14 4.81 69.69
N ARG A 169 6.44 5.00 69.45
CA ARG A 169 7.52 4.14 69.94
C ARG A 169 7.56 3.99 71.47
N ALA A 170 7.10 5.01 72.19
CA ALA A 170 7.01 4.97 73.65
C ALA A 170 5.84 4.10 74.17
N ASN A 171 4.82 3.88 73.35
CA ASN A 171 3.59 3.18 73.72
C ASN A 171 3.55 1.72 73.26
N ILE A 172 4.46 1.32 72.38
CA ILE A 172 4.56 -0.03 71.82
C ILE A 172 5.85 -0.68 72.31
N ALA A 173 5.80 -1.98 72.63
CA ALA A 173 6.99 -2.72 73.00
C ALA A 173 8.03 -2.68 71.85
N PRO A 174 9.33 -2.47 72.13
CA PRO A 174 10.37 -2.36 71.09
C PRO A 174 10.38 -3.52 70.09
N GLU A 175 10.11 -4.73 70.55
CA GLU A 175 10.04 -5.97 69.73
C GLU A 175 8.85 -6.00 68.76
N LEU A 176 7.82 -5.19 69.00
CA LEU A 176 6.58 -5.18 68.22
C LEU A 176 6.53 -4.06 67.19
N VAL A 177 7.46 -3.09 67.25
CA VAL A 177 7.50 -1.95 66.32
C VAL A 177 7.73 -2.39 64.88
N ASP A 178 8.49 -3.47 64.67
CA ASP A 178 8.76 -4.02 63.32
C ASP A 178 7.54 -4.72 62.69
N LEU A 179 6.51 -5.04 63.49
CA LEU A 179 5.29 -5.70 63.02
C LEU A 179 4.24 -4.72 62.48
N ILE A 180 4.53 -3.42 62.45
CA ILE A 180 3.64 -2.40 61.89
C ILE A 180 3.62 -2.57 60.36
N ALA A 181 2.51 -3.11 59.85
CA ALA A 181 2.28 -3.34 58.43
C ALA A 181 0.85 -2.93 58.03
N GLY A 182 0.70 -2.51 56.77
CA GLY A 182 -0.58 -2.16 56.15
C GLY A 182 -0.37 -1.71 54.70
N ASN A 183 -1.41 -1.80 53.86
CA ASN A 183 -1.39 -1.34 52.48
C ASN A 183 -1.90 0.10 52.33
N THR A 184 -2.61 0.61 53.34
CA THR A 184 -3.10 1.99 53.39
C THR A 184 -2.76 2.63 54.75
N PRO A 185 -2.79 3.97 54.86
CA PRO A 185 -2.57 4.67 56.12
C PRO A 185 -3.52 4.19 57.24
N GLU A 186 -4.78 3.90 56.90
CA GLU A 186 -5.81 3.46 57.84
C GLU A 186 -5.52 2.06 58.38
N GLU A 187 -5.07 1.14 57.52
CA GLU A 187 -4.64 -0.20 57.93
C GLU A 187 -3.41 -0.13 58.86
N VAL A 188 -2.49 0.80 58.59
CA VAL A 188 -1.32 1.05 59.44
C VAL A 188 -1.75 1.54 60.82
N ASP A 189 -2.69 2.49 60.90
CA ASP A 189 -3.19 2.99 62.18
C ASP A 189 -3.94 1.92 62.98
N ALA A 190 -4.74 1.09 62.30
CA ALA A 190 -5.39 -0.07 62.92
C ALA A 190 -4.35 -1.05 63.48
N SER A 191 -3.27 -1.32 62.74
CA SER A 191 -2.16 -2.16 63.18
C SER A 191 -1.45 -1.59 64.42
N ILE A 192 -1.15 -0.29 64.40
CA ILE A 192 -0.57 0.43 65.55
C ILE A 192 -1.46 0.31 66.79
N GLN A 193 -2.77 0.50 66.64
CA GLN A 193 -3.71 0.40 67.76
C GLN A 193 -3.72 -1.04 68.34
N MET A 194 -3.78 -2.05 67.49
CA MET A 194 -3.69 -3.46 67.93
C MET A 194 -2.37 -3.74 68.67
N LEU A 195 -1.25 -3.16 68.24
CA LEU A 195 0.05 -3.37 68.88
C LEU A 195 0.17 -2.63 70.22
N LYS A 196 -0.44 -1.46 70.38
CA LYS A 196 -0.58 -0.77 71.66
C LYS A 196 -1.40 -1.60 72.64
N ASP A 197 -2.53 -2.13 72.19
CA ASP A 197 -3.40 -2.98 73.00
C ASP A 197 -2.66 -4.26 73.42
N LYS A 198 -1.98 -4.94 72.49
CA LYS A 198 -1.14 -6.11 72.80
C LYS A 198 0.00 -5.80 73.75
N THR A 199 0.66 -4.64 73.61
CA THR A 199 1.71 -4.20 74.52
C THR A 199 1.17 -4.05 75.94
N SER A 200 -0.01 -3.44 76.10
CA SER A 200 -0.67 -3.31 77.41
C SER A 200 -1.01 -4.67 78.03
N GLN A 201 -1.47 -5.63 77.22
CA GLN A 201 -1.76 -7.00 77.65
C GLN A 201 -0.49 -7.77 78.04
N ILE A 202 0.59 -7.63 77.26
CA ILE A 202 1.89 -8.23 77.59
C ILE A 202 2.41 -7.66 78.91
N PHE A 203 2.32 -6.35 79.13
CA PHE A 203 2.77 -5.76 80.39
C PHE A 203 1.96 -6.28 81.60
N GLN A 204 0.64 -6.35 81.49
CA GLN A 204 -0.24 -6.91 82.52
C GLN A 204 0.06 -8.41 82.78
N SER A 205 0.22 -9.20 81.72
CA SER A 205 0.51 -10.63 81.86
C SER A 205 1.91 -10.89 82.41
N VAL A 206 2.93 -10.11 82.03
CA VAL A 206 4.29 -10.21 82.56
C VAL A 206 4.32 -9.81 84.04
N GLN A 207 3.56 -8.78 84.44
CA GLN A 207 3.45 -8.40 85.85
C GLN A 207 2.81 -9.51 86.69
N ALA A 208 1.69 -10.08 86.23
CA ALA A 208 1.04 -11.22 86.88
C ALA A 208 1.92 -12.48 86.88
N ALA A 209 2.66 -12.71 85.79
CA ALA A 209 3.60 -13.82 85.67
C ALA A 209 4.84 -13.63 86.54
N GLN A 210 5.33 -12.41 86.77
CA GLN A 210 6.46 -12.15 87.67
C GLN A 210 6.09 -12.37 89.14
N GLU A 211 4.87 -12.01 89.53
CA GLU A 211 4.32 -12.32 90.86
C GLU A 211 4.20 -13.84 91.06
N THR A 212 3.80 -14.56 90.01
CA THR A 212 3.68 -16.03 90.04
C THR A 212 5.03 -16.74 89.90
N ALA A 213 5.97 -16.21 89.10
CA ALA A 213 7.28 -16.80 88.84
C ALA A 213 8.24 -16.67 90.03
N ARG A 214 8.04 -15.67 90.91
CA ARG A 214 8.72 -15.65 92.23
C ARG A 214 8.34 -16.83 93.13
N SER A 215 7.22 -17.52 92.86
CA SER A 215 6.77 -18.69 93.60
C SER A 215 7.17 -20.04 92.97
N GLN A 216 7.65 -20.06 91.72
CA GLN A 216 7.99 -21.29 91.00
C GLN A 216 9.27 -21.14 90.17
N MET A 217 10.42 -21.09 90.86
CA MET A 217 11.70 -21.38 90.21
C MET A 217 11.92 -22.90 90.14
N ARG A 218 11.60 -23.53 89.00
CA ARG A 218 12.33 -24.72 88.51
C ARG A 218 12.07 -24.94 87.03
N GLY A 219 13.17 -25.03 86.27
CA GLY A 219 13.18 -24.88 84.82
C GLY A 219 12.77 -26.10 84.01
N VAL A 220 12.79 -25.92 82.69
CA VAL A 220 12.88 -27.01 81.71
C VAL A 220 13.56 -26.48 80.44
N ALA A 221 14.21 -27.41 79.74
CA ALA A 221 15.17 -27.24 78.66
C ALA A 221 14.60 -26.67 77.34
N ALA A 222 15.53 -26.12 76.55
CA ALA A 222 15.32 -25.66 75.19
C ALA A 222 15.15 -26.85 74.22
N THR A 223 14.05 -26.87 73.47
CA THR A 223 13.90 -27.67 72.25
C THR A 223 13.22 -26.83 71.18
N GLY A 224 13.67 -26.98 69.92
CA GLY A 224 12.97 -26.48 68.75
C GLY A 224 13.78 -25.63 67.78
N TYR A 225 14.91 -26.16 67.28
CA TYR A 225 15.46 -25.72 66.00
C TYR A 225 14.48 -26.11 64.89
N THR A 226 13.92 -25.16 64.16
CA THR A 226 13.39 -25.42 62.81
C THR A 226 14.09 -24.46 61.87
N GLY A 227 15.03 -25.03 61.11
CA GLY A 227 15.75 -24.34 60.06
C GLY A 227 14.86 -24.12 58.84
N ASN A 228 15.00 -22.93 58.28
CA ASN A 228 14.95 -22.56 56.88
C ASN A 228 14.20 -23.54 55.95
N GLY A 229 12.97 -23.17 55.60
CA GLY A 229 12.35 -23.66 54.36
C GLY A 229 13.08 -23.10 53.13
N PRO A 230 13.21 -23.89 52.05
CA PRO A 230 13.86 -23.44 50.83
C PRO A 230 13.03 -22.32 50.18
N THR A 231 13.68 -21.18 49.99
CA THR A 231 13.21 -20.12 49.09
C THR A 231 13.14 -20.66 47.67
N ASP A 232 11.91 -20.86 47.17
CA ASP A 232 11.63 -21.05 45.75
C ASP A 232 12.00 -19.76 45.00
N GLY A 233 13.19 -19.77 44.42
CA GLY A 233 13.64 -18.79 43.44
C GLY A 233 13.01 -19.06 42.08
N GLU A 234 11.68 -18.92 41.97
CA GLU A 234 11.02 -18.92 40.67
C GLU A 234 10.99 -17.49 40.13
N GLY A 235 12.18 -17.04 39.72
CA GLY A 235 12.41 -15.78 38.99
C GLY A 235 11.88 -15.86 37.57
N GLY A 236 10.61 -16.23 37.40
CA GLY A 236 9.89 -16.02 36.17
C GLY A 236 9.66 -14.53 36.02
N SER A 237 10.35 -13.88 35.10
CA SER A 237 10.15 -12.48 34.78
C SER A 237 8.76 -12.27 34.17
N ARG A 238 7.73 -12.23 35.01
CA ARG A 238 6.37 -11.89 34.58
C ARG A 238 6.38 -10.45 34.08
N GLN A 239 6.04 -10.28 32.81
CA GLN A 239 5.76 -8.97 32.23
C GLN A 239 4.40 -8.52 32.74
N LEU A 240 4.39 -7.70 33.80
CA LEU A 240 3.16 -7.10 34.33
C LEU A 240 2.70 -5.97 33.39
N SER A 241 1.40 -5.89 33.09
CA SER A 241 0.87 -4.78 32.31
C SER A 241 0.75 -3.51 33.15
N ALA A 242 0.61 -2.34 32.50
CA ALA A 242 0.44 -1.08 33.21
C ALA A 242 -0.79 -1.10 34.14
N GLU A 243 -1.86 -1.75 33.70
CA GLU A 243 -3.10 -1.88 34.46
C GLU A 243 -2.95 -2.81 35.66
N ASP A 244 -2.18 -3.90 35.50
CA ASP A 244 -1.87 -4.80 36.61
C ASP A 244 -1.05 -4.07 37.69
N ILE A 245 -0.07 -3.25 37.27
CA ILE A 245 0.76 -2.47 38.19
C ILE A 245 -0.10 -1.45 38.96
N LYS A 246 -1.06 -0.79 38.30
CA LYS A 246 -1.98 0.17 38.95
C LYS A 246 -2.88 -0.50 39.99
N ASN A 247 -3.35 -1.71 39.73
CA ASN A 247 -4.32 -2.40 40.59
C ASN A 247 -3.68 -3.30 41.65
N MET A 248 -2.36 -3.52 41.60
CA MET A 248 -1.67 -4.38 42.56
C MET A 248 -1.63 -3.77 43.97
N PRO A 249 -1.84 -4.57 45.04
CA PRO A 249 -1.68 -4.12 46.41
C PRO A 249 -0.21 -3.79 46.71
N MET A 250 -0.01 -2.86 47.64
CA MET A 250 1.29 -2.24 47.89
C MET A 250 2.33 -3.24 48.43
N ALA A 251 1.88 -4.23 49.21
CA ALA A 251 2.70 -5.36 49.66
C ALA A 251 3.18 -6.28 48.52
N GLU A 252 2.38 -6.46 47.46
CA GLU A 252 2.79 -7.24 46.29
C GLU A 252 3.71 -6.43 45.38
N PHE A 253 3.44 -5.12 45.20
CA PHE A 253 4.32 -4.23 44.47
C PHE A 253 5.74 -4.23 45.07
N ALA A 254 5.86 -4.22 46.39
CA ALA A 254 7.16 -4.28 47.08
C ALA A 254 8.01 -5.50 46.67
N LYS A 255 7.38 -6.65 46.39
CA LYS A 255 8.08 -7.88 45.95
C LYS A 255 8.62 -7.77 44.52
N TYR A 256 7.85 -7.14 43.63
CA TYR A 256 8.20 -7.02 42.19
C TYR A 256 8.91 -5.72 41.84
N ARG A 257 9.05 -4.79 42.80
CA ARG A 257 9.67 -3.47 42.63
C ARG A 257 11.05 -3.53 41.96
N SER A 258 11.93 -4.42 42.42
CA SER A 258 13.30 -4.54 41.89
C SER A 258 13.32 -5.02 40.44
N GLN A 259 12.36 -5.85 40.03
CA GLN A 259 12.20 -6.32 38.67
C GLN A 259 11.56 -5.27 37.77
N LEU A 260 10.53 -4.57 38.26
CA LEU A 260 9.81 -3.54 37.50
C LEU A 260 10.69 -2.30 37.25
N LEU A 261 11.33 -1.77 38.30
CA LEU A 261 12.25 -0.64 38.17
C LEU A 261 13.59 -1.05 37.58
N GLY A 262 14.06 -2.27 37.87
CA GLY A 262 15.30 -2.79 37.30
C GLY A 262 15.20 -3.10 35.80
N ALA A 263 14.05 -3.59 35.32
CA ALA A 263 13.76 -3.71 33.90
C ALA A 263 13.66 -2.34 33.24
N ALA A 264 12.94 -1.38 33.83
CA ALA A 264 12.87 -0.01 33.32
C ALA A 264 14.26 0.66 33.23
N ALA A 265 15.11 0.51 34.25
CA ALA A 265 16.47 1.05 34.26
C ALA A 265 17.38 0.36 33.22
N LYS A 266 17.30 -0.98 33.09
CA LYS A 266 18.07 -1.74 32.08
C LYS A 266 17.61 -1.45 30.65
N GLN A 267 16.32 -1.27 30.42
CA GLN A 267 15.78 -0.86 29.11
C GLN A 267 16.24 0.55 28.74
N SER A 268 16.27 1.49 29.71
CA SER A 268 16.73 2.87 29.46
C SER A 268 18.21 2.95 29.11
N ASN A 269 19.06 2.11 29.73
CA ASN A 269 20.51 2.08 29.47
C ASN A 269 20.88 1.39 28.14
N ASN A 270 20.02 0.51 27.62
CA ASN A 270 20.21 -0.09 26.30
C ASN A 270 19.65 0.77 25.15
N ARG A 271 19.12 1.97 25.42
CA ARG A 271 18.73 2.97 24.41
C ARG A 271 19.83 4.00 24.13
N GLY A 272 21.09 3.63 24.37
CA GLY A 272 22.26 4.36 23.92
C GLY A 272 22.38 4.33 22.39
N ILE A 273 21.75 5.32 21.75
CA ILE A 273 22.30 6.16 20.69
C ILE A 273 23.37 5.48 19.78
N PHE A 274 22.97 5.12 18.55
CA PHE A 274 23.77 4.61 17.40
C PHE A 274 24.14 3.12 17.38
N ASP A 275 23.30 2.34 16.68
CA ASP A 275 23.66 1.54 15.50
C ASP A 275 22.46 1.49 14.54
#